data_AF-A0A926I3I9-F1
#
_entry.id   AF-A0A926I3I9-F1
#
_cell.length_a   1.000
_cell.length_b   1.000
_cell.length_c   1.000
_cell.angle_alpha   90.00
_cell.angle_beta   90.00
_cell.angle_gamma   90.00
#
_symmetry.space_group_name_H-M   'P 1'
#
loop_
_entity.id
_entity.type
_entity.pdbx_description
1 polymer ?
#
loop_
_entity_poly.entity_id
_entity_poly.type
_entity_poly.pdbx_seq_one_letter_code
_entity_poly.pdbx_strand_id
1 'polypeptide(L)'
;MARIGYVPEIQQVKQQLETLEKKGIIQSWELPYENLLTRLSAALFFVTPTGDMQQVLEAIKTPSTVCCEKNDKQALSDLEYCLFFQQVE
;
A
#
# COMPACT_ATOMS: atom_id res chain seq x y z
N MET A 1 -15.98 -4.70 20.23
CA MET A 1 -14.57 -4.95 20.62
C MET A 1 -13.69 -4.65 19.41
N ALA A 2 -13.23 -3.40 19.28
CA ALA A 2 -12.36 -3.01 18.18
C ALA A 2 -10.95 -3.57 18.47
N ARG A 3 -10.54 -4.59 17.71
CA ARG A 3 -9.14 -5.07 17.71
C ARG A 3 -8.31 -4.01 17.01
N ILE A 4 -7.74 -3.11 17.80
CA ILE A 4 -6.69 -2.18 17.38
C ILE A 4 -5.55 -3.04 16.81
N GLY A 5 -5.16 -2.78 15.56
CA GLY A 5 -3.96 -3.37 14.94
C GLY A 5 -4.14 -4.66 14.13
N TYR A 6 -5.36 -5.17 13.93
CA TYR A 6 -5.60 -6.31 13.03
C TYR A 6 -6.62 -5.95 11.97
N VAL A 7 -6.22 -5.09 11.02
CA VAL A 7 -7.03 -4.77 9.86
C VAL A 7 -6.76 -5.85 8.81
N PRO A 8 -7.71 -6.79 8.58
CA PRO A 8 -7.52 -7.87 7.61
C PRO A 8 -7.22 -7.31 6.20
N GLU A 9 -7.73 -6.13 5.89
CA GLU A 9 -7.46 -5.44 4.64
C GLU A 9 -5.98 -5.08 4.48
N ILE A 10 -5.31 -4.59 5.55
CA ILE A 10 -3.86 -4.30 5.51
C ILE A 10 -3.09 -5.58 5.23
N GLN A 11 -3.42 -6.68 5.92
CA GLN A 11 -2.77 -7.97 5.68
C GLN A 11 -3.01 -8.50 4.27
N GLN A 12 -4.22 -8.31 3.71
CA GLN A 12 -4.50 -8.67 2.33
C GLN A 12 -3.62 -7.86 1.37
N VAL A 13 -3.61 -6.53 1.48
CA VAL A 13 -2.78 -5.65 0.63
C VAL A 13 -1.31 -6.05 0.74
N LYS A 14 -0.82 -6.35 1.94
CA LYS A 14 0.57 -6.79 2.19
C LYS A 14 0.90 -8.08 1.43
N GLN A 15 0.02 -9.09 1.49
CA GLN A 15 0.19 -10.32 0.71
C GLN A 15 0.15 -10.07 -0.80
N GLN A 16 -0.71 -9.16 -1.26
CA GLN A 16 -0.79 -8.81 -2.67
C GLN A 16 0.48 -8.11 -3.14
N LEU A 17 0.99 -7.14 -2.39
CA LEU A 17 2.27 -6.47 -2.66
C LEU A 17 3.43 -7.47 -2.67
N GLU A 18 3.53 -8.36 -1.69
CA GLU A 18 4.58 -9.40 -1.67
C GLU A 18 4.49 -10.32 -2.90
N THR A 19 3.27 -10.65 -3.33
CA THR A 19 3.05 -11.42 -4.57
C THR A 19 3.50 -10.64 -5.80
N LEU A 20 3.25 -9.33 -5.85
CA LEU A 20 3.66 -8.46 -6.93
C LEU A 20 5.18 -8.31 -7.00
N GLU A 21 5.83 -8.24 -5.85
CA GLU A 21 7.30 -8.20 -5.75
C GLU A 21 7.89 -9.50 -6.30
N LYS A 22 7.36 -10.65 -5.86
CA LYS A 22 7.76 -11.97 -6.39
C LYS A 22 7.49 -12.14 -7.88
N LYS A 23 6.49 -11.45 -8.43
CA LYS A 23 6.20 -11.42 -9.87
C LYS A 23 7.07 -10.43 -10.65
N GLY A 24 7.86 -9.60 -9.97
CA GLY A 24 8.68 -8.55 -10.58
C GLY A 24 7.89 -7.33 -11.06
N ILE A 25 6.63 -7.16 -10.62
CA ILE A 25 5.79 -6.00 -10.98
C ILE A 25 6.18 -4.76 -10.16
N ILE A 26 6.61 -4.98 -8.91
CA ILE A 26 7.19 -3.94 -8.06
C ILE A 26 8.63 -4.31 -7.73
N GLN A 27 9.50 -3.31 -7.76
CA GLN A 27 10.91 -3.45 -7.42
C GLN A 27 11.08 -3.60 -5.91
N SER A 28 10.35 -2.79 -5.14
CA SER A 28 10.31 -2.82 -3.69
C SER A 28 9.07 -2.12 -3.20
N TRP A 29 8.64 -2.47 -1.99
CA TRP A 29 7.57 -1.79 -1.28
C TRP A 29 7.91 -1.71 0.20
N GLU A 30 7.33 -0.71 0.86
CA GLU A 30 7.59 -0.39 2.26
C GLU A 30 6.30 0.12 2.92
N LEU A 31 6.07 -0.29 4.16
CA LEU A 31 4.92 0.15 4.95
C LEU A 31 5.44 0.76 6.26
N PRO A 32 5.73 2.07 6.29
CA PRO A 32 6.15 2.73 7.50
C PRO A 32 5.02 2.72 8.53
N TYR A 33 5.42 2.62 9.80
CA TYR A 33 4.53 2.72 10.95
C TYR A 33 3.39 1.69 11.00
N GLU A 34 3.56 0.48 10.44
CA GLU A 34 2.56 -0.60 10.51
C GLU A 34 1.99 -0.81 11.92
N ASN A 35 2.85 -0.76 12.94
CA ASN A 35 2.47 -0.95 14.35
C ASN A 35 1.59 0.18 14.93
N LEU A 36 1.50 1.33 14.25
CA LEU A 36 0.63 2.45 14.62
C LEU A 36 -0.67 2.46 13.80
N LEU A 37 -0.77 1.61 12.77
CA LEU A 37 -1.94 1.57 11.90
C LEU A 37 -3.11 0.89 12.60
N THR A 38 -4.14 1.69 12.85
CA THR A 38 -5.41 1.21 13.42
C THR A 38 -6.49 1.01 12.35
N ARG A 39 -6.26 1.50 11.13
CA ARG A 39 -7.18 1.49 9.98
C ARG A 39 -6.40 1.49 8.66
N LEU A 40 -6.95 0.86 7.62
CA LEU A 40 -6.36 0.84 6.27
C LEU A 40 -6.18 2.26 5.71
N SER A 41 -7.08 3.19 6.01
CA SER A 41 -6.97 4.56 5.52
C SER A 41 -5.83 5.39 6.10
N ALA A 42 -5.21 4.95 7.20
CA ALA A 42 -3.99 5.55 7.70
C ALA A 42 -2.73 4.88 7.14
N ALA A 43 -2.90 3.74 6.44
CA ALA A 43 -1.80 2.97 5.88
C ALA A 43 -1.26 3.67 4.64
N LEU A 44 0.03 3.99 4.67
CA LEU A 44 0.77 4.53 3.55
C LEU A 44 1.75 3.46 3.08
N PHE A 45 1.48 2.86 1.93
CA PHE A 45 2.33 1.87 1.31
C PHE A 45 3.18 2.56 0.27
N PHE A 46 4.47 2.67 0.54
CA PHE A 46 5.41 3.17 -0.44
C PHE A 46 5.81 2.02 -1.35
N VAL A 47 5.92 2.28 -2.64
CA VAL A 47 6.21 1.25 -3.65
C VAL A 47 6.93 1.88 -4.83
N THR A 48 7.88 1.13 -5.38
CA THR A 48 8.52 1.44 -6.66
C THR A 48 8.06 0.40 -7.67
N PRO A 49 7.09 0.72 -8.55
CA PRO A 49 6.70 -0.19 -9.63
C PRO A 49 7.87 -0.35 -10.61
N THR A 50 8.17 -1.56 -11.04
CA THR A 50 9.21 -1.83 -12.06
C THR A 50 8.72 -1.53 -13.48
N GLY A 51 7.41 -1.29 -13.64
CA GLY A 51 6.75 -1.02 -14.92
C GLY A 51 5.41 -0.33 -14.70
N ASP A 52 4.32 -0.97 -15.12
CA ASP A 52 2.99 -0.39 -15.08
C ASP A 52 2.37 -0.35 -13.69
N MET A 53 2.20 0.86 -13.16
CA MET A 53 1.48 1.09 -11.91
C MET A 53 0.02 0.62 -11.97
N GLN A 54 -0.59 0.60 -13.16
CA GLN A 54 -1.92 0.02 -13.35
C GLN A 54 -1.98 -1.45 -12.95
N GLN A 55 -0.96 -2.25 -13.22
CA GLN A 55 -0.95 -3.65 -12.80
C GLN A 55 -0.90 -3.80 -11.28
N VAL A 56 -0.20 -2.90 -10.59
CA VAL A 56 -0.17 -2.84 -9.13
C VAL A 56 -1.57 -2.52 -8.59
N LEU A 57 -2.22 -1.50 -9.16
CA LEU A 57 -3.56 -1.09 -8.76
C LEU A 57 -4.63 -2.17 -9.08
N GLU A 58 -4.57 -2.81 -10.25
CA GLU A 58 -5.49 -3.90 -10.61
C GLU A 58 -5.29 -5.15 -9.75
N ALA A 59 -4.06 -5.41 -9.34
CA ALA A 59 -3.75 -6.52 -8.46
C ALA A 59 -4.23 -6.26 -7.03
N ILE A 60 -4.23 -5.01 -6.57
CA ILE A 60 -4.77 -4.61 -5.27
C ILE A 60 -6.31 -4.62 -5.35
N LYS A 61 -6.91 -5.76 -5.01
CA LYS A 61 -8.36 -5.93 -4.96
C LYS A 61 -8.91 -5.62 -3.58
N THR A 62 -8.85 -4.36 -3.19
CA THR A 62 -9.49 -3.87 -1.96
C THR A 62 -10.86 -3.26 -2.23
N PRO A 63 -11.80 -3.36 -1.27
CA PRO A 63 -13.08 -2.66 -1.35
C PRO A 63 -12.93 -1.13 -1.21
N SER A 64 -11.80 -0.67 -0.66
CA SER A 64 -11.46 0.74 -0.51
C SER A 64 -10.81 1.31 -1.77
N THR A 65 -11.07 2.59 -2.06
CA THR A 65 -10.43 3.30 -3.17
C THR A 65 -8.93 3.42 -2.88
N VAL A 66 -8.11 2.73 -3.68
CA VAL A 66 -6.66 2.87 -3.63
C VAL A 66 -6.28 4.11 -4.44
N CYS A 67 -5.62 5.05 -3.78
CA CYS A 67 -5.08 6.25 -4.38
C CYS A 67 -3.56 6.13 -4.40
N CYS A 68 -2.98 6.49 -5.54
CA CYS A 68 -1.54 6.57 -5.70
C CYS A 68 -1.14 8.02 -5.89
N GLU A 69 -0.18 8.48 -5.10
CA GLU A 69 0.44 9.79 -5.26
C GLU A 69 1.95 9.62 -5.44
N LYS A 70 2.53 10.42 -6.34
CA LYS A 70 3.98 10.41 -6.55
C LYS A 70 4.63 11.06 -5.33
N ASN A 71 5.65 10.41 -4.78
CA ASN A 71 6.34 10.88 -3.58
C ASN A 71 7.25 12.08 -3.91
N ASP A 72 6.64 13.23 -4.20
CA ASP A 72 7.34 14.46 -4.62
C ASP A 72 8.18 15.05 -3.48
N LYS A 73 7.85 14.71 -2.22
CA LYS A 73 8.49 15.30 -1.04
C LYS A 73 9.73 14.58 -0.52
N GLN A 74 10.10 13.38 -1.00
CA GLN A 74 11.31 12.61 -0.61
C GLN A 74 11.66 12.53 0.90
N ALA A 75 10.77 12.97 1.80
CA ALA A 75 11.10 13.24 3.20
C ALA A 75 10.80 12.06 4.13
N LEU A 76 10.06 11.05 3.64
CA LEU A 76 9.53 9.95 4.45
C LEU A 76 9.97 8.56 3.98
N SER A 77 10.31 8.40 2.70
CA SER A 77 10.80 7.15 2.13
C SER A 77 11.46 7.45 0.78
N ASP A 78 12.42 6.62 0.34
CA ASP A 78 13.19 6.78 -0.91
C ASP A 78 12.41 6.32 -2.16
N LEU A 79 11.24 5.70 -1.94
CA LEU A 79 10.41 5.10 -2.98
C LEU A 79 9.61 6.15 -3.77
N GLU A 80 9.42 5.89 -5.06
CA GLU A 80 8.86 6.86 -6.01
C GLU A 80 7.37 7.13 -5.85
N TYR A 81 6.61 6.15 -5.36
CA TYR A 81 5.16 6.25 -5.25
C TYR A 81 4.67 5.88 -3.86
N CYS A 82 3.65 6.60 -3.40
CA CYS A 82 2.92 6.36 -2.17
C CYS A 82 1.49 5.93 -2.52
N LEU A 83 1.10 4.76 -2.06
CA LEU A 83 -0.25 4.24 -2.11
C LEU A 83 -0.93 4.46 -0.77
N PHE A 84 -2.11 5.06 -0.78
CA PHE A 84 -2.96 5.22 0.38
C PHE A 84 -4.39 4.82 0.04
N PHE A 85 -5.17 4.46 1.05
CA PHE A 85 -6.51 3.98 0.85
C PHE A 85 -7.52 4.97 1.42
N GLN A 86 -8.51 5.36 0.65
CA GLN A 86 -9.64 6.14 1.18
C GLN A 86 -10.82 5.18 1.38
N GLN A 87 -11.26 5.03 2.64
CA GLN A 87 -12.55 4.40 2.92
C GLN A 87 -13.63 5.35 2.41
N VAL A 88 -14.43 4.86 1.46
CA VAL A 88 -15.70 5.51 1.11
C VAL A 88 -16.67 5.09 2.19
N GLU A 89 -17.10 6.05 3.02
CA GLU A 89 -18.12 5.86 4.07
C GLU A 89 -19.46 5.35 3.52
#